data_AF-A0A512IMS7-F1
#
_entry.id   AF-A0A512IMS7-F1
#
_cell.length_a   1.000
_cell.length_b   1.000
_cell.length_c   1.000
_cell.angle_alpha   90.00
_cell.angle_beta   90.00
_cell.angle_gamma   90.00
#
_symmetry.space_group_name_H-M   'P 1'
#
loop_
_entity.id
_entity.type
_entity.pdbx_description
1 polymer ?
#
loop_
_entity_poly.entity_id
_entity_poly.type
_entity_poly.pdbx_seq_one_letter_code
_entity_poly.pdbx_strand_id
1 'polypeptide(L)'
;MKRYLRGKLHRIRRLRRSMRPQAAAIAALAESFDVAWYLERYPDVTAAGVDPLGHFRDHGADEGRLPNRFIDPEWYARFYKDLGSQPALFHYARIGRRERRDPGPDFGAGEYLAANPDVAAAGIEPLMHYIRHGRAEGRLAFRSPLAGHRTTSRAAEALVARFTSDARDAGFSLHVPDEILLRINEAVLRRGTRVSD
;
A
#
# COMPACT_ATOMS: atom_id res chain seq x y z
N MET A 1 34.37 24.52 26.47
CA MET A 1 34.13 23.13 26.01
C MET A 1 32.90 22.43 26.63
N LYS A 2 32.60 22.57 27.93
CA LYS A 2 31.50 21.84 28.61
C LYS A 2 30.04 22.24 28.20
N ARG A 3 29.81 23.43 27.62
CA ARG A 3 28.48 23.86 27.10
C ARG A 3 28.13 23.29 25.72
N TYR A 4 29.13 23.01 24.89
CA TYR A 4 28.95 22.55 23.50
C TYR A 4 28.54 21.06 23.43
N LEU A 5 29.04 20.25 24.37
CA LEU A 5 28.71 18.81 24.46
C LEU A 5 27.32 18.53 25.05
N ARG A 6 26.81 19.42 25.91
CA ARG A 6 25.48 19.29 26.53
C ARG A 6 24.34 19.38 25.48
N GLY A 7 24.47 20.28 24.50
CA GLY A 7 23.49 20.44 23.41
C GLY A 7 23.43 19.25 22.43
N LYS A 8 24.58 18.62 22.13
CA LYS A 8 24.67 17.44 21.24
C LYS A 8 24.04 16.19 21.88
N LEU A 9 24.25 16.01 23.19
CA LEU A 9 23.65 14.92 23.98
C LEU A 9 22.12 15.06 24.12
N HIS A 10 21.59 16.28 24.24
CA HIS A 10 20.14 16.51 24.21
C HIS A 10 19.54 16.24 22.82
N ARG A 11 20.24 16.59 21.72
CA ARG A 11 19.80 16.31 20.34
C ARG A 11 19.78 14.80 20.03
N ILE A 12 20.81 14.06 20.46
CA ILE A 12 20.88 12.58 20.33
C ILE A 12 19.80 11.90 21.19
N ARG A 13 19.53 12.39 22.41
CA ARG A 13 18.41 11.89 23.24
C ARG A 13 17.03 12.20 22.64
N ARG A 14 16.87 13.32 21.93
CA ARG A 14 15.63 13.69 21.23
C ARG A 14 15.42 12.83 19.97
N LEU A 15 16.48 12.59 19.19
CA LEU A 15 16.49 11.68 18.03
C LEU A 15 16.24 10.22 18.45
N ARG A 16 16.92 9.71 19.50
CA ARG A 16 16.65 8.37 20.06
C ARG A 16 15.22 8.22 20.60
N ARG A 17 14.56 9.31 20.99
CA ARG A 17 13.18 9.31 21.51
C ARG A 17 12.15 9.47 20.38
N SER A 18 12.52 10.05 19.23
CA SER A 18 11.69 10.11 18.02
C SER A 18 11.84 8.90 17.09
N MET A 19 12.86 8.05 17.25
CA MET A 19 13.07 6.83 16.44
C MET A 19 12.35 5.57 16.97
N ARG A 20 11.94 5.54 18.24
CA ARG A 20 11.19 4.41 18.84
C ARG A 20 9.88 4.06 18.13
N PRO A 21 9.05 5.03 17.69
CA PRO A 21 7.79 4.73 17.01
C PRO A 21 7.98 4.15 15.61
N GLN A 22 9.11 4.45 14.95
CA GLN A 22 9.45 4.01 13.60
C GLN A 22 10.04 2.60 13.62
N ALA A 23 10.96 2.30 14.54
CA ALA A 23 11.49 0.94 14.70
C ALA A 23 10.39 -0.11 14.97
N ALA A 24 9.40 0.22 15.80
CA ALA A 24 8.25 -0.66 16.04
C ALA A 24 7.37 -0.83 14.80
N ALA A 25 7.22 0.21 13.99
CA ALA A 25 6.47 0.15 12.74
C ALA A 25 7.20 -0.73 11.70
N ILE A 26 8.54 -0.58 11.60
CA ILE A 26 9.38 -1.43 10.75
C ILE A 26 9.29 -2.90 11.19
N ALA A 27 9.35 -3.17 12.49
CA ALA A 27 9.18 -4.52 13.02
C ALA A 27 7.80 -5.10 12.67
N ALA A 28 6.73 -4.30 12.75
CA ALA A 28 5.39 -4.74 12.33
C ALA A 28 5.30 -5.02 10.83
N LEU A 29 5.94 -4.20 9.98
CA LEU A 29 5.98 -4.42 8.52
C LEU A 29 6.75 -5.69 8.17
N ALA A 30 7.85 -5.96 8.89
CA ALA A 30 8.68 -7.15 8.75
C ALA A 30 7.90 -8.46 9.00
N GLU A 31 6.81 -8.44 9.77
CA GLU A 31 5.96 -9.63 9.97
C GLU A 31 5.29 -10.09 8.67
N SER A 32 5.04 -9.15 7.74
CA SER A 32 4.39 -9.34 6.45
C SER A 32 5.37 -9.21 5.26
N PHE A 33 6.66 -9.45 5.50
CA PHE A 33 7.69 -9.32 4.46
C PHE A 33 7.67 -10.49 3.47
N ASP A 34 7.60 -10.18 2.18
CA ASP A 34 7.65 -11.15 1.09
C ASP A 34 9.04 -11.09 0.42
N VAL A 35 9.90 -12.03 0.79
CA VAL A 35 11.29 -12.10 0.32
C VAL A 35 11.37 -12.22 -1.20
N ALA A 36 10.56 -13.10 -1.79
CA ALA A 36 10.59 -13.37 -3.22
C ALA A 36 10.17 -12.12 -4.00
N TRP A 37 9.08 -11.50 -3.59
CA TRP A 37 8.61 -10.26 -4.21
C TRP A 37 9.60 -9.11 -4.03
N TYR A 38 10.22 -8.99 -2.85
CA TYR A 38 11.16 -7.90 -2.57
C TYR A 38 12.39 -7.96 -3.48
N LEU A 39 13.00 -9.13 -3.65
CA LEU A 39 14.15 -9.33 -4.53
C LEU A 39 13.80 -9.14 -6.00
N GLU A 40 12.60 -9.54 -6.42
CA GLU A 40 12.08 -9.25 -7.77
C GLU A 40 11.89 -7.75 -7.99
N ARG A 41 11.32 -7.05 -7.00
CA ARG A 41 10.99 -5.63 -7.10
C ARG A 41 12.20 -4.71 -7.04
N TYR A 42 13.24 -5.12 -6.30
CA TYR A 42 14.44 -4.34 -6.00
C TYR A 42 15.72 -5.05 -6.50
N PRO A 43 16.01 -5.00 -7.81
CA PRO A 43 17.16 -5.70 -8.40
C PRO A 43 18.52 -5.26 -7.84
N ASP A 44 18.62 -4.06 -7.29
CA ASP A 44 19.83 -3.55 -6.65
C ASP A 44 20.15 -4.33 -5.36
N VAL A 45 19.14 -4.75 -4.60
CA VAL A 45 19.31 -5.58 -3.40
C VAL A 45 19.74 -6.99 -3.81
N THR A 46 19.12 -7.52 -4.87
CA THR A 46 19.49 -8.81 -5.46
C THR A 46 20.93 -8.81 -5.96
N ALA A 47 21.35 -7.76 -6.68
CA ALA A 47 22.71 -7.59 -7.17
C ALA A 47 23.73 -7.42 -6.04
N ALA A 48 23.34 -6.76 -4.94
CA ALA A 48 24.19 -6.60 -3.77
C ALA A 48 24.37 -7.91 -2.96
N GLY A 49 23.47 -8.90 -3.15
CA GLY A 49 23.56 -10.19 -2.46
C GLY A 49 23.39 -10.12 -0.94
N VAL A 50 22.75 -9.07 -0.43
CA VAL A 50 22.52 -8.85 1.01
C VAL A 50 21.24 -9.54 1.49
N ASP A 51 21.10 -9.77 2.81
CA ASP A 51 19.85 -10.26 3.39
C ASP A 51 18.71 -9.25 3.14
N PRO A 52 17.64 -9.61 2.39
CA PRO A 52 16.61 -8.65 1.99
C PRO A 52 15.77 -8.16 3.16
N LEU A 53 15.51 -9.00 4.16
CA LEU A 53 14.75 -8.57 5.34
C LEU A 53 15.58 -7.60 6.20
N GLY A 54 16.85 -7.90 6.43
CA GLY A 54 17.81 -7.00 7.08
C GLY A 54 17.91 -5.67 6.34
N HIS A 55 18.09 -5.72 5.01
CA HIS A 55 18.10 -4.52 4.18
C HIS A 55 16.83 -3.68 4.35
N PHE A 56 15.64 -4.30 4.28
CA PHE A 56 14.39 -3.57 4.49
C PHE A 56 14.31 -2.92 5.86
N ARG A 57 14.72 -3.62 6.92
CA ARG A 57 14.66 -3.13 8.30
C ARG A 57 15.63 -1.99 8.58
N ASP A 58 16.82 -2.07 8.02
CA ASP A 58 17.91 -1.14 8.33
C ASP A 58 17.95 0.05 7.38
N HIS A 59 17.42 -0.10 6.16
CA HIS A 59 17.47 0.91 5.10
C HIS A 59 16.14 1.05 4.35
N GLY A 60 15.61 -0.07 3.83
CA GLY A 60 14.55 -0.04 2.83
C GLY A 60 13.28 0.67 3.27
N ALA A 61 12.83 0.49 4.52
CA ALA A 61 11.62 1.17 5.00
C ALA A 61 11.76 2.70 5.02
N ASP A 62 12.95 3.21 5.37
CA ASP A 62 13.25 4.65 5.39
C ASP A 62 13.49 5.20 3.97
N GLU A 63 13.92 4.35 3.04
CA GLU A 63 13.96 4.63 1.60
C GLU A 63 12.58 4.57 0.92
N GLY A 64 11.52 4.24 1.66
CA GLY A 64 10.17 4.09 1.11
C GLY A 64 9.95 2.81 0.31
N ARG A 65 10.85 1.82 0.42
CA ARG A 65 10.65 0.48 -0.13
C ARG A 65 9.53 -0.24 0.62
N LEU A 66 8.82 -1.10 -0.07
CA LEU A 66 7.67 -1.80 0.45
C LEU A 66 8.07 -3.23 0.85
N PRO A 67 7.45 -3.81 1.90
CA PRO A 67 7.78 -5.16 2.34
C PRO A 67 7.07 -6.26 1.51
N ASN A 68 6.01 -5.92 0.79
CA ASN A 68 5.20 -6.83 -0.02
C ASN A 68 4.39 -6.06 -1.08
N ARG A 69 3.80 -6.79 -2.03
CA ARG A 69 2.99 -6.25 -3.14
C ARG A 69 1.65 -5.62 -2.77
N PHE A 70 1.14 -5.87 -1.56
CA PHE A 70 -0.25 -5.54 -1.19
C PHE A 70 -0.38 -4.18 -0.52
N ILE A 71 0.71 -3.64 0.01
CA ILE A 71 0.72 -2.29 0.56
C ILE A 71 0.94 -1.30 -0.58
N ASP A 72 -0.04 -0.43 -0.79
CA ASP A 72 0.04 0.69 -1.72
C ASP A 72 -0.13 2.00 -0.94
N PRO A 73 0.97 2.67 -0.56
CA PRO A 73 0.92 3.91 0.23
C PRO A 73 0.13 5.04 -0.44
N GLU A 74 0.17 5.14 -1.78
CA GLU A 74 -0.51 6.21 -2.51
C GLU A 74 -2.02 5.99 -2.52
N TRP A 75 -2.44 4.75 -2.80
CA TRP A 75 -3.84 4.35 -2.69
C TRP A 75 -4.31 4.51 -1.24
N TYR A 76 -3.55 4.02 -0.27
CA TYR A 76 -3.91 4.09 1.15
C TYR A 76 -4.15 5.55 1.60
N ALA A 77 -3.27 6.49 1.25
CA ALA A 77 -3.47 7.92 1.54
C ALA A 77 -4.63 8.57 0.77
N ARG A 78 -5.03 7.99 -0.36
CA ARG A 78 -6.21 8.44 -1.11
C ARG A 78 -7.52 8.07 -0.40
N PHE A 79 -7.59 6.91 0.24
CA PHE A 79 -8.82 6.44 0.89
C PHE A 79 -8.92 6.82 2.37
N TYR A 80 -7.80 6.77 3.09
CA TYR A 80 -7.76 7.12 4.50
C TYR A 80 -7.22 8.54 4.67
N LYS A 81 -7.98 9.42 5.34
CA LYS A 81 -7.69 10.87 5.46
C LYS A 81 -7.13 11.29 6.80
N ASP A 82 -7.04 10.35 7.73
CA ASP A 82 -6.60 10.53 9.11
C ASP A 82 -5.09 10.30 9.33
N LEU A 83 -4.31 10.21 8.24
CA LEU A 83 -2.85 10.00 8.32
C LEU A 83 -2.12 11.16 9.02
N GLY A 84 -2.68 12.37 8.95
CA GLY A 84 -2.00 13.60 9.35
C GLY A 84 -0.74 13.80 8.51
N SER A 85 0.40 13.99 9.17
CA SER A 85 1.72 14.10 8.51
C SER A 85 2.50 12.78 8.43
N GLN A 86 1.92 11.66 8.88
CA GLN A 86 2.62 10.38 8.87
C GLN A 86 2.64 9.80 7.45
N PRO A 87 3.79 9.28 6.97
CA PRO A 87 3.81 8.51 5.72
C PRO A 87 2.89 7.30 5.80
N ALA A 88 2.15 7.03 4.73
CA ALA A 88 1.08 6.03 4.70
C ALA A 88 1.56 4.61 5.09
N LEU A 89 2.76 4.21 4.66
CA LEU A 89 3.36 2.93 5.04
C LEU A 89 3.47 2.77 6.56
N PHE A 90 3.98 3.79 7.25
CA PHE A 90 4.11 3.77 8.71
C PHE A 90 2.77 3.95 9.42
N HIS A 91 1.84 4.70 8.84
CA HIS A 91 0.48 4.79 9.35
C HIS A 91 -0.22 3.42 9.32
N TYR A 92 -0.15 2.71 8.20
CA TYR A 92 -0.69 1.36 8.09
C TYR A 92 -0.07 0.42 9.14
N ALA A 93 1.25 0.42 9.26
CA ALA A 93 1.96 -0.42 10.22
C ALA A 93 1.53 -0.20 11.69
N ARG A 94 1.26 1.06 12.06
CA ARG A 94 0.97 1.46 13.44
C ARG A 94 -0.51 1.39 13.79
N ILE A 95 -1.36 1.77 12.84
CA ILE A 95 -2.79 2.01 13.04
C ILE A 95 -3.58 1.12 12.09
N GLY A 96 -3.36 1.25 10.78
CA GLY A 96 -4.22 0.62 9.77
C GLY A 96 -4.37 -0.89 9.90
N ARG A 97 -3.27 -1.62 10.10
CA ARG A 97 -3.31 -3.08 10.27
C ARG A 97 -4.12 -3.52 11.50
N ARG A 98 -4.10 -2.73 12.57
CA ARG A 98 -4.84 -3.02 13.82
C ARG A 98 -6.33 -2.73 13.68
N GLU A 99 -6.65 -1.72 12.87
CA GLU A 99 -8.01 -1.35 12.52
C GLU A 99 -8.56 -2.16 11.33
N ARG A 100 -7.81 -3.18 10.86
CA ARG A 100 -8.20 -4.05 9.74
C ARG A 100 -8.47 -3.27 8.45
N ARG A 101 -7.73 -2.20 8.22
CA ARG A 101 -7.80 -1.40 7.00
C ARG A 101 -7.13 -2.13 5.85
N ASP A 102 -7.68 -1.95 4.66
CA ASP A 102 -7.08 -2.45 3.43
C ASP A 102 -5.74 -1.74 3.18
N PRO A 103 -4.64 -2.49 3.01
CA PRO A 103 -3.31 -1.93 2.78
C PRO A 103 -3.16 -1.33 1.37
N GLY A 104 -4.03 -1.72 0.44
CA GLY A 104 -3.98 -1.40 -0.98
C GLY A 104 -5.15 -2.04 -1.72
N PRO A 105 -5.28 -1.82 -3.04
CA PRO A 105 -6.42 -2.29 -3.82
C PRO A 105 -6.47 -3.83 -3.97
N ASP A 106 -5.34 -4.50 -3.80
CA ASP A 106 -5.15 -5.91 -4.09
C ASP A 106 -5.28 -6.83 -2.86
N PHE A 107 -5.68 -6.27 -1.70
CA PHE A 107 -5.95 -7.05 -0.49
C PHE A 107 -7.12 -6.43 0.29
N GLY A 108 -8.20 -7.19 0.43
CA GLY A 108 -9.37 -6.83 1.25
C GLY A 108 -9.25 -7.46 2.62
N ALA A 109 -8.86 -6.70 3.64
CA ALA A 109 -8.65 -7.21 4.98
C ALA A 109 -9.96 -7.67 5.64
N GLY A 110 -11.05 -6.95 5.40
CA GLY A 110 -12.39 -7.33 5.87
C GLY A 110 -12.89 -8.61 5.21
N GLU A 111 -12.76 -8.69 3.88
CA GLU A 111 -13.18 -9.83 3.04
C GLU A 111 -12.39 -11.08 3.42
N TYR A 112 -11.07 -10.91 3.61
CA TYR A 112 -10.21 -11.99 4.04
C TYR A 112 -10.65 -12.56 5.37
N LEU A 113 -10.91 -11.72 6.37
CA LEU A 113 -11.35 -12.20 7.69
C LEU A 113 -12.76 -12.80 7.66
N ALA A 114 -13.66 -12.27 6.82
CA ALA A 114 -15.00 -12.82 6.64
C ALA A 114 -14.97 -14.23 6.02
N ALA A 115 -14.06 -14.47 5.06
CA ALA A 115 -13.87 -15.77 4.43
C ALA A 115 -13.05 -16.76 5.28
N ASN A 116 -12.33 -16.26 6.29
CA ASN A 116 -11.40 -17.04 7.11
C ASN A 116 -11.70 -16.86 8.61
N PRO A 117 -12.82 -17.44 9.09
CA PRO A 117 -13.29 -17.22 10.46
C PRO A 117 -12.32 -17.75 11.52
N ASP A 118 -11.47 -18.73 11.19
CA ASP A 118 -10.40 -19.23 12.04
C ASP A 118 -9.35 -18.14 12.33
N VAL A 119 -8.91 -17.42 11.29
CA VAL A 119 -7.98 -16.29 11.41
C VAL A 119 -8.62 -15.14 12.19
N ALA A 120 -9.89 -14.85 11.91
CA ALA A 120 -10.65 -13.82 12.59
C ALA A 120 -10.83 -14.12 14.09
N ALA A 121 -11.18 -15.36 14.45
CA ALA A 121 -11.33 -15.80 15.83
C ALA A 121 -10.01 -15.77 16.59
N ALA A 122 -8.89 -16.10 15.92
CA ALA A 122 -7.55 -16.02 16.51
C ALA A 122 -7.03 -14.58 16.66
N GLY A 123 -7.73 -13.58 16.10
CA GLY A 123 -7.29 -12.18 16.12
C GLY A 123 -5.98 -11.94 15.37
N ILE A 124 -5.63 -12.82 14.44
CA ILE A 124 -4.39 -12.74 13.66
C ILE A 124 -4.54 -11.65 12.60
N GLU A 125 -3.49 -10.86 12.39
CA GLU A 125 -3.49 -9.81 11.38
C GLU A 125 -3.57 -10.42 9.95
N PRO A 126 -4.54 -10.03 9.12
CA PRO A 126 -4.90 -10.76 7.92
C PRO A 126 -3.83 -10.75 6.82
N LEU A 127 -3.16 -9.62 6.58
CA LEU A 127 -2.13 -9.54 5.55
C LEU A 127 -0.92 -10.40 5.91
N MET A 128 -0.48 -10.32 7.18
CA MET A 128 0.56 -11.21 7.70
C MET A 128 0.17 -12.69 7.57
N HIS A 129 -1.05 -13.08 7.96
CA HIS A 129 -1.50 -14.46 7.82
C HIS A 129 -1.46 -14.91 6.36
N TYR A 130 -1.99 -14.09 5.45
CA TYR A 130 -2.05 -14.41 4.03
C TYR A 130 -0.66 -14.64 3.43
N ILE A 131 0.29 -13.74 3.71
CA ILE A 131 1.65 -13.85 3.17
C ILE A 131 2.39 -15.06 3.75
N ARG A 132 2.27 -15.33 5.05
CA ARG A 132 3.01 -16.41 5.72
C ARG A 132 2.40 -17.79 5.53
N HIS A 133 1.08 -17.87 5.39
CA HIS A 133 0.33 -19.13 5.41
C HIS A 133 -0.74 -19.17 4.33
N GLY A 134 -1.62 -18.17 4.29
CA GLY A 134 -2.85 -18.22 3.49
C GLY A 134 -2.63 -18.45 1.99
N ARG A 135 -1.59 -17.86 1.39
CA ARG A 135 -1.25 -18.11 -0.02
C ARG A 135 -0.90 -19.59 -0.27
N ALA A 136 -0.10 -20.20 0.59
CA ALA A 136 0.29 -21.61 0.47
C ALA A 136 -0.88 -22.55 0.77
N GLU A 137 -1.82 -22.11 1.62
CA GLU A 137 -3.08 -22.80 1.92
C GLU A 137 -4.15 -22.62 0.82
N GLY A 138 -3.87 -21.85 -0.24
CA GLY A 138 -4.82 -21.60 -1.33
C GLY A 138 -5.94 -20.60 -1.00
N ARG A 139 -5.83 -19.86 0.11
CA ARG A 139 -6.76 -18.77 0.46
C ARG A 139 -6.59 -17.61 -0.54
N LEU A 140 -7.64 -16.82 -0.74
CA LEU A 140 -7.62 -15.66 -1.64
C LEU A 140 -7.25 -14.39 -0.89
N ALA A 141 -6.54 -13.46 -1.53
CA ALA A 141 -6.24 -12.13 -0.99
C ALA A 141 -7.46 -11.19 -0.94
N PHE A 142 -8.44 -11.43 -1.82
CA PHE A 142 -9.58 -10.55 -2.14
C PHE A 142 -9.15 -9.16 -2.63
N ARG A 143 -9.85 -8.60 -3.62
CA ARG A 143 -9.67 -7.17 -3.94
C ARG A 143 -10.40 -6.36 -2.87
N SER A 144 -9.80 -5.24 -2.48
CA SER A 144 -10.45 -4.29 -1.59
C SER A 144 -11.78 -3.81 -2.23
N PRO A 145 -12.91 -3.80 -1.51
CA PRO A 145 -14.15 -3.19 -2.00
C PRO A 145 -13.98 -1.70 -2.27
N LEU A 146 -13.08 -1.04 -1.54
CA LEU A 146 -12.74 0.37 -1.76
C LEU A 146 -12.05 0.56 -3.11
N ALA A 147 -11.45 -0.48 -3.70
CA ALA A 147 -10.86 -0.41 -5.04
C ALA A 147 -11.92 -0.23 -6.14
N GLY A 148 -13.19 -0.59 -5.89
CA GLY A 148 -14.33 -0.31 -6.79
C GLY A 148 -14.84 1.13 -6.69
N HIS A 149 -14.59 1.82 -5.58
CA HIS A 149 -15.07 3.19 -5.37
C HIS A 149 -14.01 4.22 -5.82
N ARG A 150 -14.04 4.57 -7.13
CA ARG A 150 -13.35 5.71 -7.78
C ARG A 150 -11.81 5.66 -7.77
N THR A 151 -11.24 4.85 -8.67
CA THR A 151 -9.82 4.84 -9.04
C THR A 151 -9.57 5.17 -10.51
N THR A 152 -10.42 5.99 -11.12
CA THR A 152 -10.18 6.47 -12.47
C THR A 152 -9.38 7.76 -12.50
N SER A 153 -8.44 7.85 -13.44
CA SER A 153 -7.75 9.10 -13.74
C SER A 153 -8.77 10.14 -14.19
N ARG A 154 -8.51 11.41 -13.86
CA ARG A 154 -9.37 12.53 -14.30
C ARG A 154 -9.57 12.55 -15.82
N ALA A 155 -8.59 12.07 -16.58
CA ALA A 155 -8.68 11.92 -18.03
C ALA A 155 -9.63 10.78 -18.46
N ALA A 156 -9.60 9.63 -17.79
CA ALA A 156 -10.56 8.55 -18.03
C ALA A 156 -11.98 8.95 -17.63
N GLU A 157 -12.14 9.65 -16.51
CA GLU A 157 -13.43 10.20 -16.07
C GLU A 157 -13.97 11.22 -17.06
N ALA A 158 -13.12 12.14 -17.56
CA ALA A 158 -13.51 13.11 -18.58
C ALA A 158 -13.91 12.43 -19.91
N LEU A 159 -13.21 11.37 -20.30
CA LEU A 159 -13.54 10.62 -21.52
C LEU A 159 -14.91 9.93 -21.40
N VAL A 160 -15.17 9.28 -20.27
CA VAL A 160 -16.46 8.63 -20.01
C VAL A 160 -17.58 9.67 -19.87
N ALA A 161 -17.33 10.80 -19.22
CA ALA A 161 -18.28 11.90 -19.12
C ALA A 161 -18.67 12.46 -20.50
N ARG A 162 -17.69 12.66 -21.39
CA ARG A 162 -17.97 13.10 -22.78
C ARG A 162 -18.81 12.07 -23.53
N PHE A 163 -18.41 10.81 -23.52
CA PHE A 163 -19.13 9.75 -24.23
C PHE A 163 -20.57 9.54 -23.73
N THR A 164 -20.77 9.58 -22.42
CA THR A 164 -22.12 9.48 -21.83
C THR A 164 -22.96 10.75 -22.06
N SER A 165 -22.33 11.92 -22.21
CA SER A 165 -23.02 13.14 -22.64
C SER A 165 -23.49 13.02 -24.09
N ASP A 166 -22.60 12.64 -25.01
CA ASP A 166 -22.92 12.49 -26.44
C ASP A 166 -24.05 11.45 -26.65
N ALA A 167 -24.01 10.34 -25.91
CA ALA A 167 -25.08 9.34 -25.93
C ALA A 167 -26.43 9.90 -25.44
N ARG A 168 -26.41 10.73 -24.39
CA ARG A 168 -27.61 11.38 -23.86
C ARG A 168 -28.21 12.36 -24.86
N ASP A 169 -27.37 13.15 -25.51
CA ASP A 169 -27.80 14.12 -26.53
C ASP A 169 -28.41 13.40 -27.76
N ALA A 170 -27.98 12.18 -28.04
CA ALA A 170 -28.56 11.29 -29.04
C ALA A 170 -29.80 10.51 -28.55
N GLY A 171 -30.29 10.76 -27.33
CA GLY A 171 -31.50 10.14 -26.76
C GLY A 171 -31.29 8.79 -26.07
N PHE A 172 -30.04 8.39 -25.80
CA PHE A 172 -29.71 7.13 -25.14
C PHE A 172 -29.26 7.35 -23.69
N SER A 173 -29.70 6.49 -22.77
CA SER A 173 -29.16 6.45 -21.41
C SER A 173 -28.14 5.33 -21.30
N LEU A 174 -26.87 5.70 -21.12
CA LEU A 174 -25.77 4.74 -20.99
C LEU A 174 -25.24 4.71 -19.56
N HIS A 175 -25.27 3.53 -18.95
CA HIS A 175 -24.49 3.23 -17.76
C HIS A 175 -23.17 2.58 -18.19
N VAL A 176 -22.05 3.07 -17.67
CA VAL A 176 -20.73 2.48 -17.92
C VAL A 176 -20.34 1.65 -16.70
N PRO A 177 -20.33 0.31 -16.79
CA PRO A 177 -19.92 -0.55 -15.68
C PRO A 177 -18.47 -0.28 -15.26
N ASP A 178 -18.17 -0.50 -13.98
CA ASP A 178 -16.84 -0.24 -13.40
C ASP A 178 -15.71 -0.98 -14.13
N GLU A 179 -15.97 -2.20 -14.63
CA GLU A 179 -14.99 -2.99 -15.41
C GLU A 179 -14.57 -2.30 -16.73
N ILE A 180 -15.51 -1.61 -17.39
CA ILE A 180 -15.24 -0.86 -18.63
C ILE A 180 -14.47 0.41 -18.30
N LEU A 181 -14.88 1.08 -17.23
CA LEU A 181 -14.24 2.29 -16.73
C LEU A 181 -12.78 2.03 -16.33
N LEU A 182 -12.48 0.86 -15.73
CA LEU A 182 -11.12 0.43 -15.43
C LEU A 182 -10.28 0.17 -16.68
N ARG A 183 -10.84 -0.52 -17.70
CA ARG A 183 -10.15 -0.75 -18.98
C ARG A 183 -9.83 0.56 -19.71
N ILE A 184 -10.74 1.53 -19.65
CA ILE A 184 -10.52 2.88 -20.17
C ILE A 184 -9.38 3.57 -19.42
N ASN A 185 -9.37 3.49 -18.09
CA ASN A 185 -8.32 4.07 -17.27
C ASN A 185 -6.93 3.51 -17.60
N GLU A 186 -6.80 2.18 -17.73
CA GLU A 186 -5.55 1.56 -18.15
C GLU A 186 -5.10 2.02 -19.54
N ALA A 187 -6.01 2.07 -20.52
CA ALA A 187 -5.69 2.52 -21.87
C ALA A 187 -5.21 3.99 -21.89
N VAL A 188 -5.83 4.86 -21.11
CA VAL A 188 -5.43 6.27 -20.97
C VAL A 188 -4.03 6.38 -20.36
N LEU A 189 -3.74 5.62 -19.30
CA LEU A 189 -2.42 5.62 -18.65
C LEU A 189 -1.31 5.06 -19.54
N ARG A 190 -1.60 4.01 -20.34
CA ARG A 190 -0.64 3.44 -21.31
C ARG A 190 -0.30 4.41 -22.45
N ARG A 191 -1.22 5.28 -22.83
CA ARG A 191 -0.99 6.30 -23.88
C ARG A 191 -0.23 7.52 -23.35
N GLY A 192 -0.44 7.89 -22.09
CA GLY A 192 0.29 9.01 -21.45
C GLY A 192 1.75 8.73 -21.11
N THR A 193 2.18 7.45 -21.12
CA THR A 193 3.55 7.02 -20.82
C THR A 193 4.45 6.88 -22.06
N ARG A 194 3.93 7.06 -23.27
CA ARG A 194 4.72 7.15 -24.51
C ARG A 194 4.84 8.61 -24.97
N VAL A 195 5.64 9.40 -24.25
CA VAL A 195 6.26 10.63 -24.78
C VAL A 195 7.63 10.77 -24.11
N SER A 196 8.66 10.24 -24.76
CA SER A 196 10.07 10.67 -24.74
C SER A 196 10.87 9.61 -25.50
N ASP A 197 10.97 9.81 -26.81
CA ASP A 197 12.15 9.54 -27.65
C ASP A 197 11.98 10.35 -28.94
#